data_AF-A0A2A6CDC4-F1
#
_entry.id   AF-A0A2A6CDC4-F1
#
_cell.length_a   1.000
_cell.length_b   1.000
_cell.length_c   1.000
_cell.angle_alpha   90.00
_cell.angle_beta   90.00
_cell.angle_gamma   90.00
#
_symmetry.space_group_name_H-M   'P 1'
#
loop_
_entity.id
_entity.type
_entity.pdbx_description
1 polymer ?
#
loop_
_entity_poly.entity_id
_entity_poly.type
_entity_poly.pdbx_seq_one_letter_code
_entity_poly.pdbx_strand_id
1 'polypeptide(L)'
;MPRGRSNVPSSSTSHIKEDSSPGDAQSPNGSEVSHENAESTTMDRKKATHLRCERQRREAINNGYNELKELLPPSMTALGCKTTNAAILFRAYDYMKQLESENDTADSDLGQLQAQVLLISVIRLMSNESCVTRNWEKQ
;
A
#
# COMPACT_ATOMS: atom_id res chain seq x y z
N MET A 1 33.05 -11.10 40.47
CA MET A 1 33.14 -11.26 38.99
C MET A 1 32.53 -10.03 38.32
N PRO A 2 33.30 -9.17 37.62
CA PRO A 2 32.73 -8.09 36.83
C PRO A 2 32.46 -8.56 35.40
N ARG A 3 31.23 -8.33 34.90
CA ARG A 3 30.84 -8.62 33.52
C ARG A 3 31.39 -7.53 32.59
N GLY A 4 32.16 -7.95 31.59
CA GLY A 4 32.74 -7.09 30.57
C GLY A 4 31.68 -6.35 29.75
N ARG A 5 31.92 -5.07 29.52
CA ARG A 5 31.15 -4.19 28.65
C ARG A 5 31.71 -4.36 27.24
N SER A 6 30.95 -4.99 26.33
CA SER A 6 31.33 -5.10 24.92
C SER A 6 31.15 -3.74 24.24
N ASN A 7 32.28 -3.13 23.85
CA ASN A 7 32.29 -2.03 22.89
C ASN A 7 32.05 -2.61 21.49
N VAL A 8 31.04 -2.11 20.79
CA VAL A 8 30.82 -2.38 19.37
C VAL A 8 31.40 -1.20 18.58
N PRO A 9 32.38 -1.39 17.67
CA PRO A 9 32.82 -0.31 16.81
C PRO A 9 31.79 -0.13 15.68
N SER A 10 31.29 1.10 15.51
CA SER A 10 30.49 1.48 14.34
C SER A 10 31.40 1.60 13.13
N SER A 11 31.20 0.69 12.16
CA SER A 11 31.85 0.78 10.85
C SER A 11 31.06 1.70 9.90
N SER A 12 31.76 2.74 9.48
CA SER A 12 31.89 3.19 8.08
C SER A 12 30.68 3.81 7.38
N THR A 13 30.62 5.14 7.53
CA THR A 13 30.41 6.17 6.51
C THR A 13 30.30 5.67 5.05
N SER A 14 29.12 5.82 4.45
CA SER A 14 28.94 5.79 3.00
C SER A 14 29.05 7.20 2.41
N HIS A 15 30.03 7.38 1.52
CA HIS A 15 30.20 8.56 0.68
C HIS A 15 29.05 8.64 -0.35
N ILE A 16 28.29 9.72 -0.34
CA ILE A 16 27.42 10.11 -1.45
C ILE A 16 28.11 11.28 -2.16
N LYS A 17 28.32 11.12 -3.47
CA LYS A 17 28.92 12.12 -4.35
C LYS A 17 27.98 13.33 -4.45
N GLU A 18 28.49 14.49 -4.10
CA GLU A 18 27.83 15.78 -4.31
C GLU A 18 28.03 16.20 -5.77
N ASP A 19 26.92 16.46 -6.47
CA ASP A 19 26.89 17.15 -7.75
C ASP A 19 26.90 18.67 -7.53
N SER A 20 27.66 19.36 -8.36
CA SER A 20 28.10 20.74 -8.20
C SER A 20 27.14 21.74 -8.86
N SER A 21 26.72 22.75 -8.08
CA SER A 21 26.58 24.22 -8.34
C SER A 21 26.08 24.77 -9.70
N PRO A 22 25.43 25.95 -9.74
CA PRO A 22 26.01 27.26 -9.35
C PRO A 22 25.03 28.12 -8.50
N GLY A 23 25.37 29.18 -7.77
CA GLY A 23 26.51 30.07 -7.74
C GLY A 23 25.91 31.47 -7.51
N ASP A 24 26.11 32.06 -6.32
CA ASP A 24 25.85 33.48 -6.09
C ASP A 24 26.91 34.04 -5.15
N ALA A 25 27.74 34.91 -5.72
CA ALA A 25 28.83 35.60 -5.05
C ALA A 25 28.38 37.03 -4.73
N GLN A 26 28.43 37.41 -3.45
CA GLN A 26 28.61 38.81 -3.06
C GLN A 26 29.19 38.90 -1.62
N SER A 27 30.52 39.02 -1.59
CA SER A 27 31.44 39.84 -0.78
C SER A 27 31.24 40.15 0.72
N PRO A 28 32.36 40.44 1.43
CA PRO A 28 32.56 40.13 2.83
C PRO A 28 32.29 41.33 3.74
N ASN A 29 31.78 41.08 4.94
CA ASN A 29 32.00 41.98 6.04
C ASN A 29 32.41 41.17 7.27
N GLY A 30 33.65 41.37 7.70
CA GLY A 30 34.24 40.72 8.85
C GLY A 30 33.52 41.15 10.12
N SER A 31 33.02 40.16 10.87
CA SER A 31 32.69 40.30 12.27
C SER A 31 32.99 38.96 12.91
N GLU A 32 34.18 38.87 13.51
CA GLU A 32 34.62 37.74 14.31
C GLU A 32 33.73 37.65 15.56
N VAL A 33 32.57 37.00 15.40
CA VAL A 33 31.65 36.70 16.51
C VAL A 33 31.27 35.23 16.40
N SER A 34 31.95 34.41 17.21
CA SER A 34 31.49 33.12 17.71
C SER A 34 31.20 32.04 16.65
N HIS A 35 32.25 31.40 16.14
CA HIS A 35 32.16 30.16 15.34
C HIS A 35 31.30 29.07 16.00
N GLU A 36 31.20 29.08 17.32
CA GLU A 36 30.40 28.17 18.15
C GLU A 36 28.87 28.43 18.05
N ASN A 37 28.46 29.66 17.71
CA ASN A 37 27.04 30.06 17.61
C ASN A 37 26.45 29.85 16.19
N ALA A 38 27.27 29.92 15.15
CA ALA A 38 26.85 29.61 13.78
C ALA A 38 26.63 28.11 13.57
N GLU A 39 27.42 27.26 14.23
CA GLU A 39 27.29 25.81 14.15
C GLU A 39 26.06 25.31 14.94
N SER A 40 25.77 25.90 16.11
CA SER A 40 24.57 25.59 16.90
C SER A 40 23.27 25.93 16.16
N THR A 41 23.20 27.12 15.55
CA THR A 41 22.04 27.55 14.75
C THR A 41 21.83 26.68 13.50
N THR A 42 22.92 26.24 12.85
CA THR A 42 22.86 25.30 11.73
C THR A 42 22.40 23.90 12.19
N MET A 43 22.87 23.43 13.34
CA MET A 43 22.43 22.17 13.95
C MET A 43 20.94 22.23 14.31
N ASP A 44 20.46 23.34 14.86
CA ASP A 44 19.05 23.51 15.23
C ASP A 44 18.15 23.63 14.00
N ARG A 45 18.61 24.25 12.91
CA ARG A 45 17.92 24.24 11.61
C ARG A 45 17.82 22.82 11.03
N LYS A 46 18.88 22.01 11.14
CA LYS A 46 18.87 20.60 10.74
C LYS A 46 17.89 19.79 11.59
N LYS A 47 17.90 19.95 12.92
CA LYS A 47 16.92 19.32 13.83
C LYS A 47 15.49 19.71 13.48
N ALA A 48 15.21 21.00 13.29
CA ALA A 48 13.88 21.50 12.95
C ALA A 48 13.37 20.88 11.64
N THR A 49 14.24 20.82 10.63
CA THR A 49 13.93 20.16 9.34
C THR A 49 13.64 18.68 9.54
N HIS A 50 14.49 17.97 10.28
CA HIS A 50 14.29 16.55 10.57
C HIS A 50 12.96 16.29 11.29
N LEU A 51 12.61 17.09 12.32
CA LEU A 51 11.33 16.97 13.03
C LEU A 51 10.14 17.24 12.10
N ARG A 52 10.25 18.20 11.18
CA ARG A 52 9.22 18.48 10.17
C ARG A 52 9.03 17.30 9.21
N CYS A 53 10.12 16.77 8.67
CA CYS A 53 10.06 15.60 7.77
C CYS A 53 9.49 14.38 8.49
N GLU A 54 9.90 14.10 9.72
CA GLU A 54 9.38 12.96 10.49
C GLU A 54 7.90 13.13 10.86
N ARG A 55 7.45 14.36 11.13
CA ARG A 55 6.01 14.63 11.33
C ARG A 55 5.23 14.32 10.06
N GLN A 56 5.67 14.83 8.91
CA GLN A 56 5.02 14.57 7.63
C GLN A 56 4.98 13.08 7.31
N ARG A 57 6.07 12.35 7.58
CA ARG A 57 6.11 10.89 7.42
C ARG A 57 5.07 10.21 8.30
N ARG A 58 4.94 10.62 9.57
CA ARG A 58 3.92 10.07 10.49
C ARG A 58 2.49 10.40 10.07
N GLU A 59 2.25 11.61 9.58
CA GLU A 59 0.93 12.03 9.07
C GLU A 59 0.52 11.21 7.84
N ALA A 60 1.45 11.01 6.89
CA ALA A 60 1.19 10.16 5.73
C ALA A 60 0.84 8.71 6.12
N ILE A 61 1.54 8.14 7.11
CA ILE A 61 1.23 6.80 7.63
C ILE A 61 -0.15 6.77 8.29
N ASN A 62 -0.46 7.76 9.14
CA ASN A 62 -1.75 7.83 9.82
C ASN A 62 -2.92 7.99 8.84
N ASN A 63 -2.74 8.77 7.77
CA ASN A 63 -3.73 8.90 6.71
C ASN A 63 -3.96 7.55 6.01
N GLY A 64 -2.89 6.82 5.68
CA GLY A 64 -3.02 5.48 5.10
C GLY A 64 -3.78 4.49 6.00
N TYR A 65 -3.59 4.55 7.32
CA TYR A 65 -4.39 3.74 8.25
C TYR A 65 -5.88 4.13 8.28
N ASN A 66 -6.19 5.43 8.15
CA ASN A 66 -7.57 5.90 8.12
C ASN A 66 -8.27 5.47 6.82
N GLU A 67 -7.63 5.68 5.67
CA GLU A 67 -8.13 5.22 4.37
C GLU A 67 -8.36 3.71 4.38
N LEU A 68 -7.38 2.94 4.87
CA LEU A 68 -7.52 1.50 4.98
C LEU A 68 -8.71 1.11 5.86
N LYS A 69 -8.91 1.80 6.98
CA LYS A 69 -10.03 1.54 7.88
C LYS A 69 -11.39 1.82 7.24
N GLU A 70 -11.49 2.82 6.36
CA GLU A 70 -12.72 3.16 5.64
C GLU A 70 -13.10 2.12 4.57
N LEU A 71 -12.10 1.44 3.98
CA LEU A 71 -12.32 0.35 3.03
C LEU A 71 -12.77 -0.95 3.69
N LEU A 72 -12.51 -1.12 4.98
CA LEU A 72 -12.91 -2.33 5.70
C LEU A 72 -14.42 -2.33 5.98
N PRO A 73 -15.07 -3.51 5.97
CA PRO A 73 -16.48 -3.61 6.30
C PRO A 73 -16.79 -3.01 7.70
N PRO A 74 -17.83 -2.17 7.84
CA PRO A 74 -18.19 -1.56 9.13
C PRO A 74 -18.46 -2.58 10.23
N SER A 75 -18.96 -3.77 9.85
CA SER A 75 -19.20 -4.92 10.73
C SER A 75 -17.94 -5.43 11.43
N MET A 76 -16.76 -5.24 10.84
CA MET A 76 -15.49 -5.65 11.45
C MET A 76 -14.99 -4.65 12.50
N THR A 77 -15.52 -3.42 12.51
CA THR A 77 -15.13 -2.42 13.51
C THR A 77 -15.92 -2.63 14.79
N ALA A 78 -15.30 -3.29 15.78
CA ALA A 78 -15.88 -3.53 17.10
C ALA A 78 -16.48 -2.22 17.68
N LEU A 79 -17.81 -2.22 17.79
CA LEU A 79 -18.61 -1.10 18.29
C LEU A 79 -18.13 -0.74 19.70
N GLY A 80 -17.54 0.44 19.86
CA GLY A 80 -17.17 1.00 21.18
C GLY A 80 -15.69 0.90 21.58
N CYS A 81 -14.80 0.27 20.79
CA CYS A 81 -13.36 0.26 21.08
C CYS A 81 -12.52 0.80 19.92
N LYS A 82 -11.59 1.71 20.23
CA LYS A 82 -10.59 2.23 19.28
C LYS A 82 -9.81 1.07 18.67
N THR A 83 -9.96 0.88 17.37
CA THR A 83 -9.25 -0.17 16.64
C THR A 83 -7.76 0.19 16.60
N THR A 84 -6.90 -0.72 17.06
CA THR A 84 -5.44 -0.52 17.07
C THR A 84 -4.86 -0.67 15.66
N ASN A 85 -3.70 -0.07 15.39
CA ASN A 85 -3.03 -0.22 14.09
C ASN A 85 -2.83 -1.69 13.71
N ALA A 86 -2.43 -2.53 14.66
CA ALA A 86 -2.29 -3.97 14.44
C ALA A 86 -3.63 -4.61 14.03
N ALA A 87 -4.74 -4.28 14.70
CA ALA A 87 -6.05 -4.82 14.35
C ALA A 87 -6.52 -4.36 12.96
N ILE A 88 -6.19 -3.14 12.53
CA ILE A 88 -6.48 -2.68 11.16
C ILE A 88 -5.76 -3.57 10.14
N LEU A 89 -4.47 -3.84 10.36
CA LEU A 89 -3.67 -4.68 9.44
C LEU A 89 -4.20 -6.12 9.37
N PHE A 90 -4.52 -6.74 10.50
CA PHE A 90 -5.07 -8.10 10.52
C PHE A 90 -6.41 -8.18 9.80
N ARG A 91 -7.33 -7.24 10.07
CA ARG A 91 -8.64 -7.22 9.40
C ARG A 91 -8.51 -6.96 7.90
N ALA A 92 -7.57 -6.12 7.48
CA ALA A 92 -7.32 -5.89 6.06
C ALA A 92 -6.81 -7.14 5.36
N TYR A 93 -5.91 -7.88 6.00
CA TYR A 93 -5.44 -9.16 5.47
C TYR A 93 -6.59 -10.17 5.35
N ASP A 94 -7.39 -10.33 6.41
CA ASP A 94 -8.53 -11.25 6.42
C ASP A 94 -9.56 -10.87 5.35
N TYR A 95 -9.84 -9.57 5.21
CA TYR A 95 -10.78 -9.08 4.20
C TYR A 95 -10.28 -9.30 2.77
N MET A 96 -8.98 -9.11 2.52
CA MET A 96 -8.38 -9.43 1.22
C MET A 96 -8.53 -10.92 0.90
N LYS A 97 -8.30 -11.81 1.88
CA LYS A 97 -8.48 -13.25 1.73
C LYS A 97 -9.95 -13.63 1.45
N GLN A 98 -10.88 -12.96 2.12
CA GLN A 98 -12.31 -13.14 1.85
C GLN A 98 -12.66 -12.73 0.41
N LEU A 99 -12.19 -11.57 -0.05
CA LEU A 99 -12.44 -11.08 -1.41
C LEU A 99 -11.86 -12.01 -2.48
N GLU A 100 -10.67 -12.56 -2.27
CA GLU A 100 -10.09 -13.58 -3.16
C GLU A 100 -11.02 -14.79 -3.28
N SER A 101 -11.50 -15.32 -2.15
CA SER A 101 -12.42 -16.46 -2.14
C SER A 101 -13.78 -16.16 -2.77
N GLU A 102 -14.31 -14.95 -2.58
CA GLU A 102 -15.56 -14.50 -3.19
C GLU A 102 -15.41 -14.37 -4.72
N ASN A 103 -14.27 -13.86 -5.19
CA ASN A 103 -13.97 -13.77 -6.61
C ASN A 103 -13.87 -15.15 -7.27
N ASP A 104 -13.15 -16.09 -6.65
CA ASP A 104 -13.03 -17.47 -7.16
C ASP A 104 -14.40 -18.17 -7.24
N THR A 105 -15.26 -17.93 -6.25
CA THR A 105 -16.63 -18.46 -6.24
C THR A 105 -17.46 -17.86 -7.37
N ALA A 106 -17.41 -16.53 -7.54
CA ALA A 106 -18.12 -15.84 -8.61
C ALA A 106 -17.66 -16.28 -10.01
N ASP A 107 -16.35 -16.49 -10.20
CA ASP A 107 -15.79 -17.00 -11.46
C ASP A 107 -16.26 -18.43 -11.75
N SER A 108 -16.35 -19.29 -10.71
CA SER A 108 -16.91 -20.64 -10.83
C SER A 108 -18.39 -20.62 -11.24
N ASP A 109 -19.19 -19.76 -10.60
CA ASP A 109 -20.62 -19.63 -10.89
C ASP A 109 -20.86 -19.08 -12.30
N LEU A 110 -20.06 -18.09 -12.74
CA LEU A 110 -20.08 -17.59 -14.11
C LEU A 110 -19.76 -18.70 -15.12
N GLY A 111 -18.74 -19.52 -14.87
CA GLY A 111 -18.40 -20.65 -15.73
C GLY A 111 -19.54 -21.66 -15.85
N GLN A 112 -20.21 -21.97 -14.73
CA GLN A 112 -21.37 -22.87 -14.73
C GLN A 112 -22.55 -22.30 -15.52
N LEU A 113 -22.87 -21.02 -15.32
CA LEU A 113 -23.96 -20.36 -16.05
C LEU A 113 -23.67 -20.30 -17.55
N GLN A 114 -22.43 -19.99 -17.95
CA GLN A 114 -22.02 -20.01 -19.35
C GLN A 114 -22.17 -21.40 -19.96
N ALA A 115 -21.75 -22.45 -19.25
CA ALA A 115 -21.91 -23.84 -19.71
C ALA A 115 -23.39 -24.20 -19.90
N GLN A 116 -24.26 -23.78 -18.98
CA GLN A 116 -25.71 -24.00 -19.11
C GLN A 116 -26.30 -23.27 -20.32
N VAL A 117 -25.93 -22.00 -20.53
CA VAL A 117 -26.38 -21.22 -21.69
C VAL A 117 -25.94 -21.88 -22.99
N LEU A 118 -24.69 -22.32 -23.08
CA LEU A 118 -24.17 -23.04 -24.25
C LEU A 118 -24.94 -24.33 -24.49
N LEU A 119 -25.15 -25.16 -23.46
CA LEU A 119 -25.91 -26.40 -23.57
C LEU A 119 -27.34 -26.14 -24.08
N ILE A 120 -28.04 -25.17 -23.50
CA ILE A 120 -29.40 -24.79 -23.92
C ILE A 120 -29.40 -24.32 -25.38
N SER A 121 -28.41 -23.54 -25.80
CA SER A 121 -28.28 -23.07 -27.18
C SER A 121 -28.12 -24.22 -28.16
N VAL A 122 -27.28 -25.21 -27.84
CA VAL A 122 -27.06 -26.41 -28.65
C VAL A 122 -28.34 -27.23 -28.74
N ILE A 123 -29.01 -27.50 -27.61
CA ILE A 123 -30.28 -28.24 -27.59
C ILE A 123 -31.33 -27.55 -28.48
N ARG A 124 -31.40 -26.21 -28.42
CA ARG A 124 -32.34 -25.45 -29.25
C ARG A 124 -32.03 -25.56 -30.74
N LEU A 125 -30.75 -25.48 -31.13
CA LEU A 125 -30.33 -25.65 -32.52
C LEU A 125 -30.66 -27.07 -33.02
N MET A 126 -30.28 -28.10 -32.26
CA MET A 126 -30.56 -29.50 -32.61
C MET A 126 -32.06 -29.79 -32.74
N SER A 127 -32.89 -29.17 -31.89
CA SER A 127 -34.35 -29.30 -31.95
C SER A 127 -34.93 -28.67 -33.22
N ASN A 128 -34.39 -27.52 -33.64
CA ASN A 128 -34.82 -26.86 -34.88
C ASN A 128 -34.44 -27.68 -36.11
N GLU A 129 -33.21 -28.21 -36.18
CA GLU A 129 -32.75 -29.03 -37.32
C GLU A 129 -33.50 -30.36 -37.42
N SER A 130 -33.81 -31.00 -36.29
CA SER A 130 -34.63 -32.21 -36.23
C SER A 130 -36.08 -31.99 -36.70
N CYS A 131 -36.59 -30.75 -36.60
CA CYS A 131 -37.91 -30.39 -37.12
C CYS A 131 -37.86 -30.19 -38.65
N VAL A 132 -36.77 -29.63 -39.17
CA VAL A 132 -36.55 -29.45 -40.62
C VAL A 132 -36.41 -30.81 -41.30
N THR A 133 -35.60 -31.74 -40.78
CA THR A 133 -35.34 -33.04 -41.42
C THR A 133 -36.57 -33.95 -41.48
N ARG A 134 -37.39 -34.02 -40.43
CA ARG A 134 -38.64 -34.83 -40.43
C ARG A 134 -39.69 -34.33 -41.43
N ASN A 135 -39.60 -33.08 -41.88
CA ASN A 135 -40.57 -32.50 -42.81
C ASN A 135 -40.30 -32.94 -44.28
N TRP A 136 -39.09 -33.41 -44.59
CA TRP A 136 -38.71 -33.86 -45.94
C TRP A 136 -38.92 -35.36 -46.17
N GLU A 137 -39.11 -36.15 -45.12
CA GLU A 137 -39.26 -37.62 -45.19
C GLU A 137 -40.71 -38.08 -45.40
N LYS A 138 -41.64 -37.15 -45.63
CA LYS A 138 -43.07 -37.40 -45.86
C LYS A 138 -43.59 -37.02 -47.27
N GLN A 139 -42.71 -36.77 -48.23
CA GLN A 139 -43.08 -36.62 -49.66
C GLN A 139 -42.56 -37.81 -50.46
#